data_AF-A0A2M7IM15-F1
#
_entry.id   AF-A0A2M7IM15-F1
#
_cell.length_a   1.000
_cell.length_b   1.000
_cell.length_c   1.000
_cell.angle_alpha   90.00
_cell.angle_beta   90.00
_cell.angle_gamma   90.00
#
_symmetry.space_group_name_H-M   'P 1'
#
loop_
_entity.id
_entity.type
_entity.pdbx_description
1 polymer ?
#
loop_
_entity_poly.entity_id
_entity_poly.type
_entity_poly.pdbx_seq_one_letter_code
_entity_poly.pdbx_strand_id
1 'polypeptide(L)'
;PDTLFGATFMVIAPEHELISKIKNQLTNYLEVEEYINQAKKKTTLERVDLNKEKTGVELKGIKAINPVAGKEIPIWVADYVMMGYGTGAIMAVPGHDGRDYEFARKYGLPVIEVVKPINNQELRIKNQKLRECFEGEGMAINSGEFNGLTTREFKEKMTRWLEKKGLGK
;
A
#
# COMPACT_ATOMS: atom_id res chain seq x y z
N PRO A 1 -11.58 0.31 -2.71
CA PRO A 1 -11.48 -0.61 -1.55
C PRO A 1 -11.52 -2.10 -1.93
N ASP A 2 -11.76 -2.42 -3.19
CA ASP A 2 -11.70 -3.74 -3.80
C ASP A 2 -10.37 -4.48 -3.66
N THR A 3 -9.28 -3.76 -3.46
CA THR A 3 -7.94 -4.34 -3.31
C THR A 3 -7.48 -4.48 -1.85
N LEU A 4 -8.34 -4.21 -0.87
CA LEU A 4 -7.97 -4.14 0.56
C LEU A 4 -7.42 -5.46 1.12
N PHE A 5 -7.83 -6.62 0.59
CA PHE A 5 -7.25 -7.93 0.97
C PHE A 5 -5.80 -8.09 0.53
N GLY A 6 -5.38 -7.36 -0.51
CA GLY A 6 -4.02 -7.36 -1.03
C GLY A 6 -3.09 -6.38 -0.32
N ALA A 7 -3.59 -5.64 0.68
CA ALA A 7 -2.76 -4.71 1.44
C ALA A 7 -1.77 -5.47 2.33
N THR A 8 -0.48 -5.40 1.98
CA THR A 8 0.60 -6.15 2.64
C THR A 8 1.52 -5.29 3.49
N PHE A 9 1.42 -3.97 3.39
CA PHE A 9 2.07 -3.00 4.27
C PHE A 9 1.33 -1.67 4.25
N MET A 10 1.58 -0.84 5.25
CA MET A 10 1.13 0.56 5.30
C MET A 10 2.31 1.47 5.02
N VAL A 11 2.06 2.61 4.39
CA VAL A 11 3.07 3.65 4.22
C VAL A 11 2.52 4.98 4.71
N ILE A 12 3.29 5.67 5.54
CA ILE A 12 2.97 7.01 6.04
C ILE A 12 4.01 8.03 5.59
N ALA A 13 3.58 9.27 5.42
CA ALA A 13 4.47 10.37 5.08
C ALA A 13 5.51 10.63 6.20
N PRO A 14 6.72 11.10 5.86
CA PRO A 14 7.75 11.49 6.85
C PRO A 14 7.28 12.52 7.88
N GLU A 15 6.29 13.34 7.53
CA GLU A 15 5.73 14.38 8.40
C GLU A 15 4.51 13.91 9.20
N HIS A 16 4.13 12.64 9.13
CA HIS A 16 2.90 12.13 9.73
C HIS A 16 2.95 12.14 11.28
N GLU A 17 1.95 12.73 11.92
CA GLU A 17 1.90 12.91 13.38
C GLU A 17 1.98 11.62 14.20
N LEU A 18 1.58 10.49 13.61
CA LEU A 18 1.68 9.18 14.28
C LEU A 18 3.12 8.89 14.73
N ILE A 19 4.13 9.30 13.95
CA ILE A 19 5.54 9.00 14.22
C ILE A 19 5.97 9.57 15.57
N SER A 20 5.58 10.81 15.89
CA SER A 20 5.90 11.42 17.20
C SER A 20 5.17 10.74 18.35
N LYS A 21 3.93 10.29 18.13
CA LYS A 21 3.09 9.61 19.14
C LYS A 21 3.62 8.21 19.49
N ILE A 22 4.25 7.53 18.54
CA ILE A 22 4.75 6.14 18.69
C ILE A 22 6.26 6.06 18.90
N LYS A 23 7.00 7.17 18.91
CA LYS A 23 8.47 7.23 19.03
C LYS A 23 9.05 6.25 20.05
N ASN A 24 8.46 6.20 21.25
CA ASN A 24 8.96 5.37 22.36
C ASN A 24 8.70 3.87 22.19
N GLN A 25 7.89 3.48 21.21
CA GLN A 25 7.58 2.08 20.88
C GLN A 25 8.50 1.55 19.77
N LEU A 26 9.22 2.43 19.07
CA LEU A 26 10.06 2.06 17.93
C LEU A 26 11.44 1.60 18.37
N THR A 27 11.85 0.42 17.93
CA THR A 27 13.17 -0.14 18.24
C THR A 27 14.29 0.48 17.38
N ASN A 28 13.93 1.16 16.30
CA ASN A 28 14.86 1.81 15.36
C ASN A 28 14.58 3.31 15.18
N TYR A 29 14.08 4.01 16.20
CA TYR A 29 13.68 5.40 16.06
C TYR A 29 14.78 6.33 15.49
N LEU A 30 16.06 6.11 15.83
CA LEU A 30 17.16 6.93 15.29
C LEU A 30 17.31 6.79 13.76
N GLU A 31 17.11 5.59 13.22
CA GLU A 31 17.10 5.32 11.78
C GLU A 31 15.92 6.03 11.11
N VAL A 32 14.74 5.97 11.76
CA VAL A 32 13.52 6.63 11.30
C VAL A 32 13.68 8.16 11.28
N GLU A 33 14.24 8.73 12.34
CA GLU A 33 14.47 10.17 12.47
C GLU A 33 15.46 10.68 11.41
N GLU A 34 16.55 9.94 11.17
CA GLU A 34 17.50 10.27 10.11
C GLU A 34 16.84 10.27 8.73
N TYR A 35 16.05 9.23 8.42
CA TYR A 35 15.33 9.17 7.16
C TYR A 35 14.36 10.35 6.98
N ILE A 36 13.62 10.71 8.04
CA ILE A 36 12.71 11.86 8.01
C ILE A 36 13.46 13.16 7.73
N ASN A 37 14.62 13.37 8.36
CA ASN A 37 15.45 14.54 8.13
C ASN A 37 16.00 14.61 6.71
N GLN A 38 16.33 13.47 6.10
CA GLN A 38 16.72 13.41 4.69
C GLN A 38 15.55 13.70 3.76
N ALA A 39 14.37 13.11 4.03
CA ALA A 39 13.18 13.30 3.22
C ALA A 39 12.71 14.78 3.21
N LYS A 40 12.81 15.48 4.35
CA LYS A 40 12.47 16.92 4.47
C LYS A 40 13.35 17.85 3.63
N LYS A 41 14.55 17.40 3.25
CA LYS A 41 15.45 18.17 2.36
C LYS A 41 15.06 18.07 0.90
N LYS A 42 14.19 17.12 0.53
CA LYS A 42 13.70 16.93 -0.83
C LYS A 42 12.51 17.84 -1.09
N THR A 43 12.47 18.41 -2.29
CA THR A 43 11.29 19.13 -2.80
C THR A 43 10.16 18.15 -3.13
N THR A 44 8.93 18.66 -3.23
CA THR A 44 7.78 17.86 -3.68
C THR A 44 8.03 17.21 -5.03
N LEU A 45 8.63 17.95 -5.98
CA LEU A 45 8.99 17.44 -7.31
C LEU A 45 9.92 16.24 -7.23
N GLU A 46 10.93 16.29 -6.35
CA GLU A 46 11.86 15.18 -6.16
C GLU A 46 11.23 13.96 -5.50
N ARG A 47 10.15 14.14 -4.73
CA ARG A 47 9.41 13.05 -4.08
C ARG A 47 8.44 12.34 -5.03
N VAL A 48 7.86 13.08 -5.98
CA VAL A 48 6.89 12.54 -6.96
C VAL A 48 7.53 12.01 -8.25
N ASP A 49 8.83 12.26 -8.46
CA ASP A 49 9.55 11.79 -9.63
C ASP A 49 9.48 10.25 -9.73
N LEU A 50 8.85 9.77 -10.81
CA LEU A 50 8.68 8.35 -11.09
C LEU A 50 10.00 7.68 -11.49
N ASN A 51 10.99 8.42 -11.97
CA ASN A 51 12.30 7.87 -12.34
C ASN A 51 13.24 7.70 -11.13
N LYS A 52 12.90 8.29 -9.98
CA LYS A 52 13.70 8.15 -8.77
C LYS A 52 13.36 6.87 -8.02
N GLU A 53 14.42 6.23 -7.53
CA GLU A 53 14.34 5.06 -6.70
C GLU A 53 13.50 5.34 -5.45
N LYS A 54 12.50 4.49 -5.19
CA LYS A 54 11.67 4.62 -3.99
C LYS A 54 12.49 4.25 -2.76
N THR A 55 12.38 5.07 -1.72
CA THR A 55 13.10 4.86 -0.46
C THR A 55 12.12 4.87 0.69
N GLY A 56 12.47 4.19 1.77
CA GLY A 56 11.69 4.17 2.99
C GLY A 56 12.40 3.39 4.09
N VAL A 57 11.85 3.53 5.30
CA VAL A 57 12.31 2.87 6.52
C VAL A 57 11.12 2.25 7.24
N GLU A 58 11.28 1.01 7.69
CA GLU A 58 10.25 0.33 8.49
C GLU A 58 10.21 0.92 9.90
N LEU A 59 9.00 1.05 10.44
CA LEU A 59 8.75 1.38 11.84
C LEU A 59 8.82 0.09 12.68
N LYS A 60 10.03 -0.35 13.03
CA LYS A 60 10.22 -1.62 13.74
C LYS A 60 9.66 -1.55 15.15
N GLY A 61 8.95 -2.62 15.55
CA GLY A 61 8.30 -2.74 16.85
C GLY A 61 6.80 -2.43 16.83
N ILE A 62 6.29 -1.89 15.72
CA ILE A 62 4.85 -1.67 15.53
C ILE A 62 4.38 -2.28 14.22
N LYS A 63 3.12 -2.71 14.19
CA LYS A 63 2.46 -3.22 12.99
C LYS A 63 1.02 -2.74 12.94
N ALA A 64 0.47 -2.65 11.75
CA ALA A 64 -0.97 -2.47 11.56
C ALA A 64 -1.65 -3.83 11.40
N ILE A 65 -2.94 -3.90 11.69
CA ILE A 65 -3.76 -5.09 11.39
C ILE A 65 -4.57 -4.78 10.13
N ASN A 66 -4.42 -5.60 9.09
CA ASN A 66 -5.31 -5.53 7.93
C ASN A 66 -6.73 -5.95 8.39
N PRO A 67 -7.73 -5.04 8.34
CA PRO A 67 -9.04 -5.27 8.97
C PRO A 67 -9.87 -6.36 8.31
N VAL A 68 -9.60 -6.70 7.04
CA VAL A 68 -10.34 -7.75 6.31
C VAL A 68 -9.64 -9.10 6.35
N ALA A 69 -8.30 -9.11 6.46
CA ALA A 69 -7.51 -10.34 6.51
C ALA A 69 -7.12 -10.76 7.94
N GLY A 70 -7.21 -9.87 8.92
CA GLY A 70 -6.75 -10.08 10.29
C GLY A 70 -5.23 -10.26 10.43
N LYS A 71 -4.46 -9.98 9.36
CA LYS A 71 -3.02 -10.17 9.33
C LYS A 71 -2.29 -8.93 9.79
N GLU A 72 -1.23 -9.11 10.57
CA GLU A 72 -0.29 -8.03 10.85
C GLU A 72 0.51 -7.68 9.60
N ILE A 73 0.63 -6.38 9.32
CA ILE A 73 1.40 -5.84 8.22
C ILE A 73 2.34 -4.74 8.72
N PRO A 74 3.59 -4.67 8.21
CA PRO A 74 4.54 -3.65 8.64
C PRO A 74 4.07 -2.25 8.23
N ILE A 75 4.53 -1.25 8.99
CA ILE A 75 4.30 0.16 8.69
C ILE A 75 5.63 0.78 8.28
N TRP A 76 5.64 1.49 7.16
CA TRP A 76 6.81 2.14 6.61
C TRP A 76 6.62 3.65 6.59
N VAL A 77 7.74 4.37 6.71
CA VAL A 77 7.81 5.79 6.37
C VAL A 77 8.49 5.89 5.02
N ALA A 78 7.86 6.56 4.05
CA ALA A 78 8.42 6.75 2.73
C ALA A 78 8.06 8.10 2.14
N ASP A 79 9.00 8.71 1.42
CA ASP A 79 8.89 10.06 0.89
C ASP A 79 7.94 10.19 -0.31
N TYR A 80 7.56 9.08 -0.96
CA TYR A 80 6.57 9.09 -2.04
C TYR A 80 5.12 9.26 -1.55
N VAL A 81 4.88 9.20 -0.23
CA VAL A 81 3.60 9.53 0.42
C VAL A 81 3.66 10.95 0.95
N MET A 82 2.58 11.72 0.72
CA MET A 82 2.51 13.16 1.00
C MET A 82 1.40 13.48 2.01
N MET A 83 1.69 14.25 3.06
CA MET A 83 0.67 14.71 4.02
C MET A 83 -0.44 15.55 3.39
N GLY A 84 -0.15 16.28 2.31
CA GLY A 84 -1.13 17.14 1.62
C GLY A 84 -2.12 16.40 0.71
N TYR A 85 -2.02 15.07 0.59
CA TYR A 85 -2.92 14.26 -0.23
C TYR A 85 -3.54 13.14 0.60
N GLY A 86 -4.87 13.14 0.70
CA GLY A 86 -5.61 12.20 1.54
C GLY A 86 -5.30 12.40 3.02
N THR A 87 -4.93 11.32 3.71
CA THR A 87 -4.61 11.32 5.15
C THR A 87 -3.11 11.36 5.44
N GLY A 88 -2.26 11.44 4.41
CA GLY A 88 -0.81 11.25 4.57
C GLY A 88 -0.41 9.80 4.91
N ALA A 89 -1.32 8.86 4.72
CA ALA A 89 -1.12 7.43 4.92
C ALA A 89 -1.84 6.64 3.82
N ILE A 90 -1.22 5.58 3.33
CA ILE A 90 -1.81 4.66 2.34
C ILE A 90 -1.73 3.22 2.83
N MET A 91 -2.73 2.42 2.46
CA MET A 91 -2.56 0.98 2.35
C MET A 91 -1.81 0.71 1.05
N ALA A 92 -0.73 -0.06 1.10
CA ALA A 92 0.02 -0.41 -0.09
C ALA A 92 -0.43 -1.78 -0.61
N VAL A 93 -0.78 -1.85 -1.90
CA VAL A 93 -1.26 -3.07 -2.56
C VAL A 93 -0.37 -3.39 -3.76
N PRO A 94 0.81 -4.02 -3.54
CA PRO A 94 1.80 -4.28 -4.60
C PRO A 94 1.29 -5.14 -5.75
N GLY A 95 0.22 -5.91 -5.54
CA GLY A 95 -0.39 -6.71 -6.60
C GLY A 95 -1.09 -5.86 -7.67
N HIS A 96 -1.40 -4.58 -7.37
CA HIS A 96 -2.28 -3.72 -8.17
C HIS A 96 -1.91 -2.23 -8.20
N ASP A 97 -0.71 -1.85 -7.75
CA ASP A 97 -0.15 -0.49 -7.89
C ASP A 97 1.36 -0.59 -8.16
N GLY A 98 1.83 0.01 -9.25
CA GLY A 98 3.21 -0.07 -9.70
C GLY A 98 4.21 0.53 -8.72
N ARG A 99 3.84 1.60 -7.99
CA ARG A 99 4.72 2.25 -7.01
C ARG A 99 4.90 1.35 -5.80
N ASP A 100 3.81 0.74 -5.34
CA ASP A 100 3.84 -0.22 -4.24
C ASP A 100 4.57 -1.50 -4.65
N TYR A 101 4.44 -1.93 -5.92
CA TYR A 101 5.17 -3.06 -6.48
C TYR A 101 6.68 -2.82 -6.49
N GLU A 102 7.14 -1.69 -7.01
CA GLU A 102 8.56 -1.32 -7.00
C GLU A 102 9.13 -1.27 -5.58
N PHE A 103 8.40 -0.64 -4.67
CA PHE A 103 8.78 -0.57 -3.26
C PHE A 103 8.85 -1.97 -2.64
N ALA A 104 7.83 -2.80 -2.85
CA ALA A 104 7.79 -4.16 -2.33
C ALA A 104 8.92 -5.03 -2.88
N ARG A 105 9.23 -4.91 -4.18
CA ARG A 105 10.34 -5.62 -4.81
C ARG A 105 11.68 -5.21 -4.21
N LYS A 106 11.90 -3.92 -3.95
CA LYS A 106 13.13 -3.41 -3.35
C LYS A 106 13.32 -3.90 -1.91
N TYR A 107 12.26 -3.88 -1.11
CA TYR A 107 12.32 -4.21 0.32
C TYR A 107 11.93 -5.66 0.65
N GLY A 108 11.69 -6.51 -0.36
CA GLY A 108 11.32 -7.90 -0.16
C GLY A 108 9.95 -8.11 0.50
N LEU A 109 9.01 -7.18 0.29
CA LEU A 109 7.67 -7.23 0.88
C LEU A 109 6.74 -8.15 0.08
N PRO A 110 5.72 -8.77 0.71
CA PRO A 110 4.80 -9.66 0.02
C PRO A 110 4.01 -8.94 -1.08
N VAL A 111 3.87 -9.61 -2.22
CA VAL A 111 3.03 -9.19 -3.35
C VAL A 111 1.89 -10.19 -3.46
N ILE A 112 0.66 -9.75 -3.21
CA ILE A 112 -0.54 -10.60 -3.26
C ILE A 112 -1.50 -10.03 -4.31
N GLU A 113 -1.77 -10.82 -5.34
CA GLU A 113 -2.80 -10.52 -6.33
C GLU A 113 -4.18 -10.85 -5.75
N VAL A 114 -5.07 -9.87 -5.79
CA VAL A 114 -6.48 -9.95 -5.38
C VAL A 114 -7.47 -9.59 -6.48
N VAL A 115 -7.00 -9.16 -7.64
CA VAL A 115 -7.80 -8.91 -8.85
C VAL A 115 -7.16 -9.62 -10.03
N LYS A 116 -7.97 -10.38 -10.78
CA LYS A 116 -7.56 -10.93 -12.07
C LYS A 116 -8.35 -10.30 -13.22
N PRO A 117 -7.76 -10.11 -14.39
CA PRO A 117 -8.48 -9.63 -15.57
C PRO A 117 -9.60 -10.62 -15.97
N ILE A 118 -10.70 -10.08 -16.51
CA ILE A 118 -11.87 -10.88 -16.94
C ILE A 118 -11.60 -11.54 -18.30
N ASN A 119 -10.84 -10.89 -19.18
CA ASN A 119 -10.52 -11.41 -20.50
C ASN A 119 -9.03 -11.74 -20.61
N ASN A 120 -8.71 -12.98 -21.01
CA ASN A 120 -7.33 -13.46 -21.22
C ASN A 120 -6.53 -12.67 -22.27
N GLN A 121 -7.17 -11.78 -23.05
CA GLN A 121 -6.47 -10.91 -24.00
C GLN A 121 -5.74 -9.75 -23.32
N GLU A 122 -6.18 -9.27 -22.15
CA GLU A 122 -5.47 -8.22 -21.40
C GLU A 122 -4.18 -8.75 -20.74
N LEU A 123 -4.14 -10.04 -20.39
CA LEU A 123 -2.93 -10.71 -19.90
C LEU A 123 -1.80 -10.74 -20.94
N ARG A 124 -2.13 -10.68 -22.25
CA ARG A 124 -1.20 -11.01 -23.33
C ARG A 124 -0.49 -9.79 -23.92
N ILE A 125 -1.00 -8.58 -23.69
CA ILE A 125 -0.47 -7.34 -24.32
C ILE A 125 0.59 -6.65 -23.44
N LYS A 126 0.55 -6.77 -22.11
CA LYS A 126 1.56 -6.15 -21.21
C LYS A 126 2.71 -7.07 -20.77
N ASN A 127 2.54 -8.40 -20.87
CA ASN A 127 3.44 -9.37 -20.23
C ASN A 127 4.75 -9.72 -20.98
N GLN A 128 5.09 -9.06 -22.09
CA GLN A 128 6.28 -9.48 -22.85
C GLN A 128 7.59 -8.80 -22.46
N LYS A 129 7.59 -7.75 -21.62
CA LYS A 129 8.86 -7.11 -21.21
C LYS A 129 9.04 -6.78 -19.73
N LEU A 130 7.99 -6.67 -18.92
CA LEU A 130 8.14 -6.38 -17.49
C LEU A 130 7.07 -7.18 -16.72
N ARG A 131 7.47 -7.92 -15.69
CA ARG A 131 6.56 -8.55 -14.72
C ARG A 131 5.94 -7.44 -13.87
N GLU A 132 5.02 -6.68 -14.43
CA GLU A 132 4.30 -5.59 -13.77
C GLU A 132 3.03 -6.12 -13.11
N CYS A 133 2.63 -5.47 -12.02
CA CYS A 133 1.36 -5.74 -11.35
C CYS A 133 0.16 -5.42 -12.26
N PHE A 134 -0.96 -6.13 -12.06
CA PHE A 134 -2.18 -5.85 -12.82
C PHE A 134 -2.89 -4.63 -12.24
N GLU A 135 -2.77 -3.50 -12.93
CA GLU A 135 -3.55 -2.29 -12.67
C GLU A 135 -4.79 -2.28 -13.57
N GLY A 136 -5.97 -2.44 -12.96
CA GLY A 136 -7.22 -2.44 -13.71
C GLY A 136 -8.38 -3.03 -12.93
N GLU A 137 -9.58 -2.92 -13.53
CA GLU A 137 -10.76 -3.58 -13.01
C GLU A 137 -10.81 -5.03 -13.50
N GLY A 138 -11.35 -5.93 -12.67
CA GLY A 138 -11.41 -7.34 -12.98
C GLY A 138 -12.34 -8.10 -12.05
N MET A 139 -12.02 -9.37 -11.81
CA MET A 139 -12.69 -10.20 -10.83
C MET A 139 -11.82 -10.42 -9.61
N ALA A 140 -12.44 -10.35 -8.44
CA ALA A 140 -11.74 -10.58 -7.19
C ALA A 140 -11.32 -12.04 -7.01
N ILE A 141 -10.10 -12.21 -6.53
CA ILE A 141 -9.48 -13.47 -6.11
C ILE A 141 -8.79 -13.25 -4.76
N ASN A 142 -8.46 -14.34 -4.04
CA ASN A 142 -7.74 -14.28 -2.76
C ASN A 142 -8.37 -13.32 -1.71
N SER A 143 -9.67 -13.08 -1.80
CA SER A 143 -10.43 -12.06 -1.05
C SER A 143 -11.59 -12.66 -0.25
N GLY A 144 -11.45 -13.90 0.23
CA GLY A 144 -12.42 -14.57 1.08
C GLY A 144 -13.83 -14.66 0.47
N GLU A 145 -14.83 -14.18 1.21
CA GLU A 145 -16.25 -14.19 0.81
C GLU A 145 -16.56 -13.30 -0.40
N PHE A 146 -15.62 -12.42 -0.80
CA PHE A 146 -15.78 -11.50 -1.91
C PHE A 146 -15.22 -12.03 -3.23
N ASN A 147 -14.67 -13.25 -3.25
CA ASN A 147 -14.15 -13.88 -4.45
C ASN A 147 -15.23 -14.00 -5.55
N GLY A 148 -14.83 -13.78 -6.81
CA GLY A 148 -15.69 -13.87 -7.98
C GLY A 148 -16.53 -12.62 -8.26
N LEU A 149 -16.57 -11.65 -7.34
CA LEU A 149 -17.21 -10.35 -7.60
C LEU A 149 -16.42 -9.54 -8.61
N THR A 150 -17.11 -8.78 -9.45
CA THR A 150 -16.47 -7.73 -10.25
C THR A 150 -15.92 -6.64 -9.33
N THR A 151 -14.90 -5.91 -9.77
CA THR A 151 -14.34 -4.76 -9.04
C THR A 151 -15.43 -3.80 -8.56
N ARG A 152 -16.42 -3.49 -9.40
CA ARG A 152 -17.54 -2.60 -9.05
C ARG A 152 -18.38 -3.15 -7.90
N GLU A 153 -18.84 -4.39 -8.01
CA GLU A 153 -19.65 -5.05 -6.97
C GLU A 153 -18.87 -5.20 -5.66
N PHE A 154 -17.57 -5.49 -5.77
CA PHE A 154 -16.70 -5.57 -4.61
C PHE A 154 -16.62 -4.23 -3.90
N LYS A 155 -16.30 -3.13 -4.61
CA LYS A 155 -16.19 -1.79 -4.02
C LYS A 155 -17.46 -1.46 -3.21
N GLU A 156 -18.63 -1.68 -3.80
CA GLU A 156 -19.91 -1.43 -3.15
C GLU A 156 -20.13 -2.30 -1.90
N LYS A 157 -19.89 -3.60 -1.97
CA LYS A 157 -20.10 -4.52 -0.83
C LYS A 157 -19.09 -4.27 0.28
N MET A 158 -17.82 -4.02 -0.07
CA MET A 158 -16.75 -3.78 0.88
C MET A 158 -16.95 -2.46 1.64
N THR A 159 -17.34 -1.38 0.96
CA THR A 159 -17.67 -0.11 1.64
C THR A 159 -18.76 -0.31 2.69
N ARG A 160 -19.88 -0.95 2.32
CA ARG A 160 -20.98 -1.24 3.27
C ARG A 160 -20.54 -2.13 4.43
N TRP A 161 -19.68 -3.12 4.15
CA TRP A 161 -19.15 -4.00 5.19
C TRP A 161 -18.26 -3.23 6.18
N LEU A 162 -17.38 -2.35 5.68
CA LEU A 162 -16.52 -1.51 6.51
C LEU A 162 -17.33 -0.53 7.36
N GLU A 163 -18.33 0.12 6.78
CA GLU A 163 -19.25 1.02 7.51
C GLU A 163 -19.99 0.28 8.63
N LYS A 164 -20.59 -0.89 8.31
CA LYS A 164 -21.33 -1.71 9.29
C LYS A 164 -20.44 -2.18 10.44
N LYS A 165 -19.13 -2.37 10.19
CA LYS A 165 -18.15 -2.78 11.20
C LYS A 165 -17.50 -1.60 11.94
N GLY A 166 -17.77 -0.35 11.53
CA GLY A 166 -17.10 0.84 12.07
C GLY A 166 -15.60 0.91 11.71
N LEU A 167 -15.20 0.25 10.62
CA LEU A 167 -13.80 0.13 10.17
C LEU A 167 -13.49 1.04 8.97
N GLY A 168 -14.48 1.73 8.42
CA GLY A 168 -14.35 2.66 7.31
C GLY A 168 -15.64 3.41 7.04
N LYS A 169 -15.59 4.34 6.09
CA LYS A 169 -16.69 5.18 5.60
C LYS A 169 -16.43 5.56 4.15
#